data_AF-A0A662GW36-F1
#
_entry.id   AF-A0A662GW36-F1
#
_cell.length_a   1.000
_cell.length_b   1.000
_cell.length_c   1.000
_cell.angle_alpha   90.00
_cell.angle_beta   90.00
_cell.angle_gamma   90.00
#
_symmetry.space_group_name_H-M   'P 1'
#
loop_
_entity.id
_entity.type
_entity.pdbx_description
1 polymer ?
#
loop_
_entity_poly.entity_id
_entity_poly.type
_entity_poly.pdbx_seq_one_letter_code
_entity_poly.pdbx_strand_id
1 'polypeptide(L)'
;MSSSKSDPSDLAYERSKIFDRACQIVERLLDNTKSRTISIKVKTLVKYAYVSYIRNTMDIPKLRGLVPRIRVPSRYANQYTYNDLVEVLRRNFKITVERRRHNRYVVIYK
;
A
#
# COMPACT_ATOMS: atom_id res chain seq x y z
N MET A 1 -23.76 6.44 -19.56
CA MET A 1 -22.47 5.96 -19.01
C MET A 1 -22.74 5.45 -17.61
N SER A 2 -22.82 4.13 -17.46
CA SER A 2 -23.24 3.49 -16.21
C SER A 2 -22.13 3.58 -15.17
N SER A 3 -22.29 4.47 -14.20
CA SER A 3 -21.56 4.40 -12.94
C SER A 3 -22.09 3.19 -12.18
N SER A 4 -21.46 2.03 -12.37
CA SER A 4 -21.69 0.85 -11.53
C SER A 4 -21.36 1.23 -10.09
N LYS A 5 -22.39 1.51 -9.28
CA LYS A 5 -22.23 1.64 -7.83
C LYS A 5 -21.89 0.25 -7.31
N SER A 6 -20.60 -0.04 -7.15
CA SER A 6 -20.12 -1.25 -6.47
C SER A 6 -20.64 -1.25 -5.03
N ASP A 7 -21.09 -2.40 -4.55
CA ASP A 7 -21.67 -2.59 -3.22
C ASP A 7 -20.66 -2.14 -2.13
N PRO A 8 -21.09 -1.43 -1.07
CA PRO A 8 -20.23 -1.08 0.06
C PRO A 8 -19.46 -2.27 0.66
N SER A 9 -20.05 -3.47 0.65
CA SER A 9 -19.42 -4.70 1.13
C SER A 9 -18.24 -5.13 0.23
N ASP A 10 -18.41 -5.07 -1.09
CA ASP A 10 -17.34 -5.35 -2.06
C ASP A 10 -16.18 -4.37 -1.91
N LEU A 11 -16.47 -3.08 -1.70
CA LEU A 11 -15.44 -2.06 -1.50
C LEU A 11 -14.63 -2.30 -0.22
N ALA A 12 -15.29 -2.70 0.86
CA ALA A 12 -14.63 -3.05 2.10
C ALA A 12 -13.73 -4.28 1.93
N TYR A 13 -14.22 -5.29 1.21
CA TYR A 13 -13.47 -6.50 0.89
C TYR A 13 -12.24 -6.21 0.01
N GLU A 14 -12.40 -5.45 -1.09
CA GLU A 14 -11.29 -5.02 -1.95
C GLU A 14 -10.24 -4.27 -1.14
N ARG A 15 -10.66 -3.33 -0.30
CA ARG A 15 -9.74 -2.54 0.53
C ARG A 15 -8.95 -3.44 1.50
N SER A 16 -9.60 -4.41 2.13
CA SER A 16 -8.93 -5.38 3.00
C SER A 16 -7.86 -6.15 2.22
N LYS A 17 -8.20 -6.67 1.04
CA LYS A 17 -7.22 -7.39 0.20
C LYS A 17 -6.06 -6.51 -0.24
N ILE A 18 -6.30 -5.24 -0.54
CA ILE A 18 -5.23 -4.28 -0.83
C ILE A 18 -4.32 -4.11 0.40
N PHE A 19 -4.88 -3.98 1.60
CA PHE A 19 -4.05 -3.86 2.81
C PHE A 19 -3.26 -5.12 3.12
N ASP A 20 -3.83 -6.31 2.90
CA ASP A 20 -3.11 -7.59 3.03
C ASP A 20 -1.91 -7.63 2.07
N ARG A 21 -2.10 -7.22 0.80
CA ARG A 21 -1.01 -7.10 -0.17
C ARG A 21 0.06 -6.09 0.27
N ALA A 22 -0.34 -5.00 0.91
CA ALA A 22 0.60 -4.01 1.44
C ALA A 22 1.50 -4.61 2.54
N CYS A 23 0.93 -5.39 3.47
CA CYS A 23 1.71 -6.10 4.49
C CYS A 23 2.69 -7.10 3.86
N GLN A 24 2.22 -7.93 2.91
CA GLN A 24 3.08 -8.89 2.21
C GLN A 24 4.22 -8.20 1.42
N ILE A 25 3.96 -7.01 0.86
CA ILE A 25 5.00 -6.20 0.20
C ILE A 25 6.03 -5.72 1.22
N VAL A 26 5.58 -5.25 2.39
CA VAL A 26 6.47 -4.79 3.47
C VAL A 26 7.35 -5.94 3.96
N GLU A 27 6.79 -7.11 4.22
CA GLU A 27 7.54 -8.33 4.59
C GLU A 27 8.63 -8.63 3.57
N ARG A 28 8.28 -8.71 2.28
CA ARG A 28 9.25 -8.92 1.21
C ARG A 28 10.35 -7.86 1.17
N LEU A 29 10.01 -6.59 1.40
CA LEU A 29 11.01 -5.53 1.44
C LEU A 29 11.95 -5.67 2.65
N LEU A 30 11.44 -6.08 3.81
CA LEU A 30 12.22 -6.35 5.02
C LEU A 30 13.13 -7.58 4.88
N ASP A 31 12.65 -8.63 4.22
CA ASP A 31 13.42 -9.85 4.00
C ASP A 31 14.61 -9.58 3.07
N ASN A 32 14.40 -8.77 2.03
CA ASN A 32 15.40 -8.50 1.00
C ASN A 32 16.32 -7.31 1.29
N THR A 33 16.04 -6.49 2.32
CA THR A 33 16.87 -5.34 2.66
C THR A 33 18.03 -5.75 3.58
N LYS A 34 19.22 -5.19 3.30
CA LYS A 34 20.37 -5.26 4.22
C LYS A 34 20.30 -4.22 5.34
N SER A 35 19.45 -3.20 5.18
CA SER A 35 19.28 -2.13 6.16
C SER A 35 18.48 -2.61 7.37
N ARG A 36 18.77 -2.05 8.55
CA ARG A 36 17.95 -2.25 9.76
C ARG A 36 16.56 -1.62 9.65
N THR A 37 16.40 -0.70 8.71
CA THR A 37 15.13 0.00 8.47
C THR A 37 14.86 0.18 6.99
N ILE A 38 13.57 0.24 6.64
CA ILE A 38 13.11 0.70 5.33
C ILE A 38 12.20 1.92 5.51
N SER A 39 12.26 2.86 4.59
CA SER A 39 11.36 4.01 4.56
C SER A 39 10.61 4.04 3.25
N ILE A 40 9.28 4.03 3.32
CA ILE A 40 8.42 4.03 2.13
C ILE A 40 7.30 5.06 2.27
N LYS A 41 7.03 5.82 1.20
CA LYS A 41 5.87 6.72 1.16
C LYS A 41 4.59 5.90 1.26
N VAL A 42 3.67 6.29 2.15
CA VAL A 42 2.36 5.62 2.29
C VAL A 42 1.63 5.53 0.95
N LYS A 43 1.63 6.64 0.19
CA LYS A 43 1.03 6.70 -1.14
C LYS A 43 1.66 5.71 -2.14
N THR A 44 2.97 5.49 -2.06
CA THR A 44 3.66 4.51 -2.92
C THR A 44 3.28 3.09 -2.51
N LEU A 45 3.20 2.80 -1.22
CA LEU A 45 2.81 1.48 -0.74
C LEU A 45 1.37 1.14 -1.14
N VAL A 46 0.41 2.07 -1.02
CA VAL A 46 -0.96 1.86 -1.54
C VAL A 46 -0.96 1.57 -3.04
N LYS A 47 -0.16 2.30 -3.83
CA LYS A 47 -0.05 2.05 -5.27
C LYS A 47 0.48 0.64 -5.56
N TYR A 48 1.53 0.22 -4.86
CA TYR A 48 2.11 -1.11 -5.04
C TYR A 48 1.09 -2.19 -4.66
N ALA A 49 0.41 -2.01 -3.54
CA ALA A 49 -0.59 -2.93 -3.04
C ALA A 49 -1.81 -3.05 -3.97
N TYR A 50 -2.34 -1.94 -4.48
CA TYR A 50 -3.43 -1.95 -5.44
C TYR A 50 -3.03 -2.64 -6.75
N VAL A 51 -1.86 -2.30 -7.31
CA VAL A 51 -1.36 -2.93 -8.53
C VAL A 51 -1.11 -4.42 -8.31
N SER A 52 -0.57 -4.79 -7.16
CA SER A 52 -0.39 -6.18 -6.75
C SER A 52 -1.71 -6.93 -6.70
N TYR A 53 -2.75 -6.33 -6.10
CA TYR A 53 -4.09 -6.89 -6.04
C TYR A 53 -4.66 -7.16 -7.44
N ILE A 54 -4.68 -6.16 -8.32
CA ILE A 54 -5.31 -6.30 -9.65
C ILE A 54 -4.47 -7.10 -10.67
N ARG A 55 -3.16 -7.20 -10.47
CA ARG A 55 -2.25 -7.96 -11.37
C ARG A 55 -1.77 -9.28 -10.75
N ASN A 56 -2.27 -9.63 -9.57
CA ASN A 56 -1.90 -10.80 -8.78
C ASN A 56 -0.38 -11.07 -8.77
N THR A 57 0.42 -10.05 -8.45
CA THR A 57 1.88 -10.14 -8.46
C THR A 57 2.49 -9.51 -7.22
N MET A 58 3.55 -10.13 -6.70
CA MET A 58 4.29 -9.67 -5.53
C MET A 58 5.77 -9.38 -5.84
N ASP A 59 6.14 -9.44 -7.12
CA ASP A 59 7.46 -9.08 -7.64
C ASP A 59 7.63 -7.55 -7.60
N ILE A 60 8.54 -7.07 -6.72
CA ILE A 60 8.76 -5.64 -6.48
C ILE A 60 9.29 -4.90 -7.73
N PRO A 61 10.32 -5.41 -8.45
CA PRO A 61 10.69 -4.88 -9.77
C PRO A 61 9.51 -4.73 -10.73
N LYS A 62 8.68 -5.77 -10.88
CA LYS A 62 7.51 -5.74 -11.77
C LYS A 62 6.48 -4.71 -11.33
N LEU A 63 6.19 -4.63 -10.02
CA LEU A 63 5.29 -3.61 -9.47
C LEU A 63 5.79 -2.19 -9.77
N ARG A 64 7.10 -1.93 -9.58
CA ARG A 64 7.70 -0.63 -9.88
C ARG A 64 7.49 -0.20 -11.34
N GLY A 65 7.61 -1.15 -12.28
CA GLY A 65 7.36 -0.89 -13.71
C GLY A 65 5.88 -0.67 -14.07
N LEU A 66 4.95 -1.26 -13.31
CA LEU A 66 3.51 -1.19 -13.57
C LEU A 66 2.83 0.03 -12.94
N VAL A 67 3.31 0.48 -11.78
CA VAL A 67 2.73 1.60 -11.02
C VAL A 67 2.54 2.90 -11.80
N PRO A 68 3.45 3.34 -12.71
CA PRO A 68 3.19 4.54 -13.51
C PRO A 68 2.09 4.35 -14.56
N ARG A 69 1.80 3.10 -14.97
CA ARG A 69 0.84 2.77 -16.04
C ARG A 69 -0.57 2.49 -15.53
N ILE A 70 -0.71 2.25 -14.22
CA ILE A 70 -1.98 1.86 -13.61
C ILE A 70 -2.40 2.93 -12.61
N ARG A 71 -3.50 3.62 -12.93
CA ARG A 71 -4.08 4.62 -12.04
C ARG A 71 -4.83 3.94 -10.91
N VAL A 72 -4.47 4.29 -9.67
CA VAL A 72 -5.23 3.91 -8.48
C VAL A 72 -6.55 4.69 -8.44
N PRO A 73 -7.71 4.03 -8.29
CA PRO A 73 -8.99 4.69 -8.08
C PRO A 73 -8.96 5.70 -6.92
N SER A 74 -9.66 6.83 -7.07
CA SER A 74 -9.72 7.89 -6.04
C SER A 74 -10.22 7.39 -4.67
N ARG A 75 -11.09 6.37 -4.67
CA ARG A 75 -11.57 5.67 -3.47
C ARG A 75 -10.48 4.98 -2.65
N TYR A 76 -9.31 4.69 -3.23
CA TYR A 76 -8.13 4.17 -2.53
C TYR A 76 -7.00 5.20 -2.42
N ALA A 77 -7.00 6.23 -3.28
CA ALA A 77 -5.96 7.25 -3.32
C ALA A 77 -6.29 8.49 -2.45
N ASN A 78 -6.81 8.29 -1.24
CA ASN A 78 -7.25 9.36 -0.33
C ASN A 78 -6.67 9.22 1.09
N GLN A 79 -6.80 10.30 1.88
CA GLN A 79 -6.24 10.39 3.22
C GLN A 79 -6.79 9.35 4.19
N TYR A 80 -8.07 8.99 4.09
CA TYR A 80 -8.69 7.96 4.93
C TYR A 80 -8.02 6.61 4.68
N THR A 81 -7.89 6.20 3.42
CA THR A 81 -7.19 4.95 3.05
C THR A 81 -5.74 4.95 3.52
N TYR A 82 -5.05 6.10 3.42
CA TYR A 82 -3.67 6.22 3.90
C TYR A 82 -3.56 6.12 5.43
N ASN A 83 -4.55 6.62 6.17
CA ASN A 83 -4.59 6.49 7.63
C ASN A 83 -4.87 5.04 8.03
N ASP A 84 -5.88 4.41 7.43
CA ASP A 84 -6.25 3.02 7.71
C ASP A 84 -5.07 2.07 7.44
N LEU A 85 -4.37 2.26 6.31
CA LEU A 85 -3.18 1.46 6.01
C LEU A 85 -2.10 1.63 7.09
N VAL A 86 -1.89 2.84 7.60
CA VAL A 86 -0.91 3.05 8.67
C VAL A 86 -1.31 2.30 9.94
N GLU A 87 -2.59 2.30 10.31
CA GLU A 87 -3.07 1.53 11.46
C GLU A 87 -2.90 0.03 11.27
N VAL A 88 -3.17 -0.49 10.06
CA VAL A 88 -2.87 -1.88 9.72
C VAL A 88 -1.38 -2.17 9.88
N LEU A 89 -0.50 -1.31 9.36
CA LEU A 89 0.95 -1.49 9.48
C LEU A 89 1.42 -1.43 10.94
N ARG A 90 0.85 -0.55 11.77
CA ARG A 90 1.16 -0.45 13.22
C ARG A 90 0.85 -1.75 13.97
N ARG A 91 -0.20 -2.45 13.57
CA ARG A 91 -0.62 -3.72 14.18
C ARG A 91 0.26 -4.90 13.78
N ASN A 92 0.94 -4.81 12.62
CA ASN A 92 1.70 -5.92 12.04
C ASN A 92 3.23 -5.72 12.13
N PHE A 93 3.71 -4.49 12.24
CA PHE A 93 5.14 -4.17 12.18
C PHE A 93 5.53 -3.11 13.20
N LYS A 94 6.81 -3.14 13.60
CA LYS A 94 7.43 -2.04 14.34
C LYS A 94 7.66 -0.86 13.39
N ILE A 95 6.84 0.18 13.51
CA ILE A 95 6.93 1.35 12.62
C ILE A 95 6.93 2.69 13.36
N THR A 96 7.54 3.68 12.71
CA THR A 96 7.31 5.09 12.99
C THR A 96 6.78 5.77 11.73
N VAL A 97 6.08 6.88 11.92
CA VAL A 97 5.48 7.65 10.82
C VAL A 97 6.16 9.00 10.78
N GLU A 98 6.78 9.32 9.65
CA GLU A 98 7.48 10.57 9.46
C GLU A 98 6.79 11.42 8.40
N ARG A 99 6.73 12.73 8.64
CA ARG A 99 6.29 13.69 7.64
C ARG A 99 7.51 14.41 7.09
N ARG A 100 7.77 14.23 5.80
CA ARG A 100 8.89 14.87 5.09
C ARG A 100 8.30 15.77 4.00
N ARG A 101 8.34 17.09 4.22
CA ARG A 101 7.62 18.09 3.41
C ARG A 101 6.12 17.73 3.32
N HIS A 102 5.59 17.54 2.11
CA HIS A 102 4.18 17.18 1.87
C HIS A 102 3.91 15.66 1.84
N ASN A 103 4.93 14.82 2.07
CA ASN A 103 4.78 13.37 1.97
C ASN A 103 4.84 12.71 3.36
N ARG A 104 3.98 11.72 3.55
CA ARG A 104 3.99 10.83 4.71
C ARG A 104 4.75 9.56 4.37
N TYR A 105 5.72 9.21 5.20
CA TYR A 105 6.51 8.01 5.12
C TYR A 105 6.22 7.12 6.31
N VAL A 106 6.23 5.82 6.07
CA VAL A 106 6.32 4.80 7.12
C VAL A 106 7.77 4.34 7.15
N VAL A 107 8.40 4.48 8.32
CA VAL A 107 9.71 3.90 8.60
C VAL A 107 9.47 2.61 9.35
N ILE A 108 9.93 1.51 8.80
CA ILE A 108 9.68 0.17 9.31
C ILE A 108 11.03 -0.40 9.76
N TYR A 109 11.06 -0.96 10.96
CA TYR A 109 12.24 -1.53 11.59
C TYR A 109 12.21 -3.05 11.42
N LYS A 110 13.35 -3.63 11.06
CA LYS A 110 13.55 -5.07 11.03
C LYS A 110 13.69 -5.62 12.44
#